data_AF-A0A7S0GYD2-F1
#
_entry.id   AF-A0A7S0GYD2-F1
#
_cell.length_a   1.000
_cell.length_b   1.000
_cell.length_c   1.000
_cell.angle_alpha   90.00
_cell.angle_beta   90.00
_cell.angle_gamma   90.00
#
_symmetry.space_group_name_H-M   'P 1'
#
loop_
_entity.id
_entity.type
_entity.pdbx_description
1 polymer ?
#
loop_
_entity_poly.entity_id
_entity_poly.type
_entity_poly.pdbx_seq_one_letter_code
_entity_poly.pdbx_strand_id
1 'polypeptide(L)'
;WTTRCPARSWRQERMPVPARVPGHDGRYRFREYEPRDRKVLGILRAVAHDEPPSEAWGKPPAEEVVHRTVVLCDEQERGRVVGAARVIAQDGNRVAHLQFVCVEDGRRGLGLGTALVRWSEVIGRERFGAR
;
A
#
# COMPACT_ATOMS: atom_id res chain seq x y z
N TRP A 1 27.25 -18.29 22.60
CA TRP A 1 26.47 -17.05 22.53
C TRP A 1 26.40 -16.62 21.07
N THR A 2 25.17 -16.67 20.56
CA THR A 2 24.59 -16.17 19.30
C THR A 2 25.24 -14.85 18.82
N THR A 3 25.37 -14.49 17.54
CA THR A 3 24.46 -14.63 16.40
C THR A 3 25.27 -14.22 15.15
N ARG A 4 25.29 -15.01 14.07
CA ARG A 4 25.62 -14.47 12.74
C ARG A 4 24.51 -14.89 11.79
N CYS A 5 23.58 -13.99 11.55
CA CYS A 5 22.63 -14.12 10.45
C CYS A 5 23.44 -14.09 9.14
N PRO A 6 23.32 -15.10 8.27
CA PRO A 6 23.94 -15.03 6.97
C PRO A 6 23.15 -14.05 6.10
N ALA A 7 23.76 -12.91 5.78
CA ALA A 7 23.36 -12.05 4.69
C ALA A 7 23.53 -12.83 3.37
N ARG A 8 22.46 -13.48 2.90
CA ARG A 8 22.38 -14.02 1.55
C ARG A 8 21.51 -13.12 0.69
N SER A 9 22.18 -12.53 -0.31
CA SER A 9 21.69 -11.92 -1.55
C SER A 9 20.17 -11.84 -1.74
N TRP A 10 19.62 -10.64 -1.68
CA TRP A 10 18.30 -10.33 -2.23
C TRP A 10 18.45 -9.39 -3.42
N ARG A 11 18.94 -9.93 -4.54
CA ARG A 11 18.59 -9.41 -5.87
C ARG A 11 17.49 -10.31 -6.43
N GLN A 12 16.26 -9.82 -6.35
CA GLN A 12 15.11 -10.14 -7.19
C GLN A 12 14.23 -8.90 -7.07
N GLU A 13 14.51 -7.85 -7.85
CA GLU A 13 13.84 -7.59 -9.12
C GLU A 13 12.30 -7.77 -9.04
N ARG A 14 11.64 -6.60 -8.99
CA ARG A 14 10.26 -6.26 -9.33
C ARG A 14 9.16 -7.02 -8.59
N MET A 15 8.37 -6.29 -7.80
CA MET A 15 7.01 -6.73 -7.50
C MET A 15 5.98 -5.69 -7.93
N PRO A 16 5.70 -5.60 -9.25
CA PRO A 16 4.42 -5.12 -9.72
C PRO A 16 3.34 -6.06 -9.18
N VAL A 17 2.23 -5.44 -8.82
CA VAL A 17 1.00 -6.14 -8.47
C VAL A 17 0.57 -7.01 -9.66
N PRO A 18 0.19 -8.29 -9.45
CA PRO A 18 -0.01 -8.96 -8.17
C PRO A 18 1.23 -9.70 -7.65
N ALA A 19 1.57 -9.42 -6.39
CA ALA A 19 2.72 -9.98 -5.68
C ALA A 19 2.27 -10.78 -4.45
N ARG A 20 2.85 -11.97 -4.24
CA ARG A 20 2.64 -12.73 -2.99
C ARG A 20 3.35 -12.03 -1.84
N VAL A 21 2.76 -12.03 -0.65
CA VAL A 21 3.44 -11.46 0.53
C VAL A 21 4.55 -12.42 1.00
N PRO A 22 5.81 -11.96 1.10
CA PRO A 22 6.91 -12.79 1.57
C PRO A 22 6.68 -13.33 2.99
N GLY A 23 7.13 -14.56 3.26
CA GLY A 23 7.08 -15.15 4.61
C GLY A 23 5.71 -15.68 5.05
N HIS A 24 4.75 -15.80 4.14
CA HIS A 24 3.39 -16.28 4.44
C HIS A 24 2.90 -17.42 3.55
N ASP A 25 3.82 -18.18 2.92
CA ASP A 25 3.51 -19.38 2.12
C ASP A 25 2.42 -19.19 1.05
N GLY A 26 2.31 -17.95 0.52
CA GLY A 26 1.31 -17.60 -0.49
C GLY A 26 -0.12 -17.40 0.05
N ARG A 27 -0.34 -17.45 1.37
CA ARG A 27 -1.64 -17.13 1.99
C ARG A 27 -2.12 -15.73 1.66
N TYR A 28 -1.20 -14.76 1.64
CA TYR A 28 -1.55 -13.37 1.39
C TYR A 28 -1.01 -12.89 0.05
N ARG A 29 -1.81 -12.04 -0.60
CA ARG A 29 -1.50 -11.49 -1.93
C ARG A 29 -1.86 -10.01 -2.01
N PHE A 30 -1.04 -9.25 -2.71
CA PHE A 30 -1.35 -7.89 -3.13
C PHE A 30 -2.14 -7.88 -4.42
N ARG A 31 -3.20 -7.06 -4.50
CA ARG A 31 -3.83 -6.68 -5.77
C ARG A 31 -4.15 -5.19 -5.80
N GLU A 32 -4.41 -4.66 -7.00
CA GLU A 32 -4.87 -3.27 -7.10
C GLU A 32 -6.28 -3.17 -6.51
N TYR A 33 -6.53 -2.05 -5.84
CA TYR A 33 -7.85 -1.72 -5.34
C TYR A 33 -8.88 -1.70 -6.47
N GLU A 34 -10.08 -2.21 -6.18
CA GLU A 34 -11.23 -2.12 -7.08
C GLU A 34 -12.43 -1.52 -6.34
N PRO A 35 -13.34 -0.80 -7.02
CA PRO A 35 -14.51 -0.18 -6.38
C PRO A 35 -15.43 -1.13 -5.60
N ARG A 36 -15.34 -2.45 -5.84
CA ARG A 36 -16.05 -3.47 -5.05
C ARG A 36 -15.52 -3.64 -3.62
N ASP A 37 -14.36 -3.07 -3.29
CA ASP A 37 -13.70 -3.19 -1.99
C ASP A 37 -14.28 -2.25 -0.94
N ARG A 38 -15.52 -2.54 -0.51
CA ARG A 38 -16.31 -1.70 0.39
C ARG A 38 -15.59 -1.32 1.69
N LYS A 39 -14.72 -2.19 2.22
CA LYS A 39 -13.91 -1.88 3.42
C LYS A 39 -12.91 -0.74 3.19
N VAL A 40 -12.26 -0.74 2.03
CA VAL A 40 -11.29 0.29 1.66
C VAL A 40 -11.99 1.61 1.41
N LEU A 41 -13.19 1.58 0.80
CA LEU A 41 -14.04 2.77 0.67
C LEU A 41 -14.39 3.39 2.02
N GLY A 42 -14.69 2.58 3.05
CA GLY A 42 -14.93 3.08 4.41
C GLY A 42 -13.73 3.82 4.99
N ILE A 43 -12.52 3.26 4.80
CA ILE A 43 -11.27 3.87 5.26
C ILE A 43 -10.97 5.16 4.49
N LEU A 44 -11.14 5.15 3.17
CA LEU A 44 -10.97 6.33 2.33
C LEU A 44 -11.92 7.47 2.73
N ARG A 45 -13.17 7.14 3.06
CA ARG A 45 -14.13 8.12 3.58
C ARG A 45 -13.72 8.66 4.94
N ALA A 46 -13.24 7.80 5.84
CA ALA A 46 -12.76 8.24 7.15
C ALA A 46 -11.55 9.19 7.01
N VAL A 47 -10.56 8.83 6.19
CA VAL A 47 -9.39 9.67 5.90
C VAL A 47 -9.81 11.02 5.27
N ALA A 48 -10.81 11.03 4.39
CA ALA A 48 -11.31 12.25 3.78
C ALA A 48 -12.17 13.13 4.72
N HIS A 49 -12.73 12.56 5.79
CA HIS A 49 -13.61 13.26 6.72
C HIS A 49 -12.87 13.97 7.87
N ASP A 50 -11.59 13.66 8.09
CA ASP A 50 -10.79 14.30 9.16
C ASP A 50 -10.18 15.65 8.75
N GLU A 51 -10.39 16.13 7.52
CA GLU A 51 -9.92 17.43 7.07
C GLU A 51 -11.11 18.37 6.81
N PRO A 52 -11.25 19.50 7.55
CA PRO A 52 -12.31 20.45 7.29
C PRO A 52 -12.18 21.00 5.85
N PRO A 53 -13.28 21.12 5.09
CA PRO A 53 -13.23 21.64 3.72
C PRO A 53 -12.54 23.01 3.69
N SER A 54 -11.55 23.17 2.82
CA SER A 54 -10.86 24.45 2.59
C SER A 54 -11.12 24.95 1.16
N GLU A 55 -10.90 26.25 0.90
CA GLU A 55 -11.01 26.82 -0.45
C GLU A 55 -10.13 26.10 -1.49
N ALA A 56 -9.08 25.39 -1.06
CA ALA A 56 -8.23 24.59 -1.94
C ALA A 56 -8.98 23.38 -2.55
N TRP A 57 -10.05 22.89 -1.91
CA TRP A 57 -10.88 21.79 -2.43
C TRP A 57 -11.73 22.22 -3.64
N GLY A 58 -12.06 23.50 -3.74
CA GLY A 58 -12.80 24.07 -4.86
C GLY A 58 -11.92 24.40 -6.08
N LYS A 59 -10.60 24.34 -5.93
CA LYS A 59 -9.66 24.54 -7.02
C LYS A 59 -9.43 23.19 -7.72
N PRO A 60 -9.52 23.11 -9.05
CA PRO A 60 -9.05 21.92 -9.75
C PRO A 60 -7.60 21.66 -9.31
N PRO A 61 -7.22 20.40 -9.03
CA PRO A 61 -5.88 20.10 -8.56
C PRO A 61 -4.88 20.73 -9.54
N ALA A 62 -4.01 21.60 -9.00
CA ALA A 62 -3.15 22.47 -9.81
C ALA A 62 -2.20 21.68 -10.74
N GLU A 63 -2.04 20.38 -10.47
CA GLU A 63 -1.32 19.39 -11.26
C GLU A 63 -1.99 18.02 -11.08
N GLU A 64 -1.91 17.10 -12.06
CA GLU A 64 -2.54 15.77 -11.97
C GLU A 64 -1.94 14.95 -10.81
N VAL A 65 -2.71 14.78 -9.74
CA VAL A 65 -2.35 13.92 -8.61
C VAL A 65 -2.69 12.47 -8.95
N VAL A 66 -1.68 11.61 -8.98
CA VAL A 66 -1.83 10.17 -9.24
C VAL A 66 -2.06 9.45 -7.91
N HIS A 67 -3.19 8.75 -7.81
CA HIS A 67 -3.52 7.91 -6.66
C HIS A 67 -3.28 6.43 -6.97
N ARG A 68 -2.50 5.75 -6.14
CA ARG A 68 -2.29 4.29 -6.24
C ARG A 68 -2.65 3.62 -4.93
N THR A 69 -3.64 2.74 -4.98
CA THR A 69 -4.13 2.00 -3.81
C THR A 69 -3.95 0.51 -4.04
N VAL A 70 -3.32 -0.16 -3.08
CA VAL A 70 -3.19 -1.62 -3.05
C VAL A 70 -4.05 -2.18 -1.94
N VAL A 71 -4.57 -3.36 -2.18
CA VAL A 71 -5.25 -4.15 -1.16
C VAL A 71 -4.48 -5.44 -0.90
N LEU A 72 -4.53 -5.86 0.35
CA LEU A 72 -4.00 -7.11 0.85
C LEU A 72 -5.15 -8.10 1.00
N CYS A 73 -5.10 -9.20 0.26
CA CYS A 73 -6.09 -10.26 0.26
C CYS A 73 -5.58 -11.49 1.02
N ASP A 74 -6.48 -12.15 1.76
CA ASP A 74 -6.26 -13.49 2.33
C ASP A 74 -6.87 -14.55 1.41
N GLU A 75 -6.03 -15.33 0.75
CA GLU A 75 -6.42 -16.37 -0.21
C GLU A 75 -7.13 -17.54 0.49
N GLN A 76 -6.83 -17.81 1.76
CA GLN A 76 -7.55 -18.84 2.53
C GLN A 76 -8.98 -18.41 2.87
N GLU A 77 -9.26 -17.11 2.82
CA GLU A 77 -10.60 -16.53 3.00
C GLU A 77 -11.19 -16.05 1.67
N ARG A 78 -10.96 -16.81 0.58
CA ARG A 78 -11.51 -16.54 -0.76
C ARG A 78 -11.13 -15.15 -1.31
N GLY A 79 -9.92 -14.69 -1.00
CA GLY A 79 -9.41 -13.40 -1.46
C GLY A 79 -9.99 -12.19 -0.72
N ARG A 80 -10.55 -12.39 0.48
CA ARG A 80 -11.10 -11.30 1.30
C ARG A 80 -10.02 -10.24 1.57
N VAL A 81 -10.38 -8.98 1.41
CA VAL A 81 -9.50 -7.85 1.75
C VAL A 81 -9.37 -7.74 3.27
N VAL A 82 -8.12 -7.77 3.75
CA VAL A 82 -7.74 -7.71 5.18
C VAL A 82 -6.79 -6.55 5.51
N GLY A 83 -6.39 -5.78 4.50
CA GLY A 83 -5.56 -4.59 4.67
C GLY A 83 -5.45 -3.80 3.37
N ALA A 84 -4.93 -2.59 3.45
CA ALA A 84 -4.72 -1.71 2.30
C ALA A 84 -3.67 -0.65 2.59
N ALA A 85 -3.10 -0.10 1.53
CA ALA A 85 -2.27 1.09 1.60
C ALA A 85 -2.49 1.96 0.37
N ARG A 86 -2.30 3.27 0.53
CA ARG A 86 -2.41 4.22 -0.58
C ARG A 86 -1.19 5.14 -0.62
N VAL A 87 -0.65 5.27 -1.83
CA VAL A 87 0.36 6.26 -2.18
C VAL A 87 -0.29 7.29 -3.10
N ILE A 88 0.03 8.56 -2.86
CA ILE A 88 -0.30 9.68 -3.74
C ILE A 88 0.98 10.34 -4.21
N ALA A 89 1.07 10.70 -5.47
CA ALA A 89 2.19 11.43 -6.01
C ALA A 89 1.69 12.45 -7.03
N GLN A 90 2.44 13.52 -7.20
CA GLN A 90 2.20 14.50 -8.24
C GLN A 90 2.95 14.06 -9.50
N ASP A 91 2.30 14.11 -10.66
CA ASP A 91 2.96 13.69 -11.90
C ASP A 91 4.21 14.54 -12.18
N GLY A 92 5.29 13.89 -12.63
CA GLY A 92 6.60 14.53 -12.82
C GLY A 92 7.40 14.84 -11.54
N ASN A 93 6.85 14.62 -10.34
CA ASN A 93 7.51 14.91 -9.07
C ASN A 93 8.18 13.66 -8.47
N ARG A 94 9.35 13.81 -7.84
CA ARG A 94 10.13 12.69 -7.27
C ARG A 94 9.70 12.28 -5.86
N VAL A 95 8.66 12.91 -5.31
CA VAL A 95 8.19 12.68 -3.95
C VAL A 95 6.83 12.00 -4.01
N ALA A 96 6.70 10.87 -3.32
CA ALA A 96 5.46 10.14 -3.17
C ALA A 96 5.06 10.13 -1.69
N HIS A 97 3.81 10.47 -1.40
CA HIS A 97 3.26 10.53 -0.06
C HIS A 97 2.48 9.25 0.25
N LEU A 98 2.83 8.59 1.35
CA LEU A 98 2.06 7.48 1.89
C LEU A 98 0.87 8.05 2.67
N GLN A 99 -0.34 7.95 2.12
CA GLN A 99 -1.54 8.54 2.72
C GLN A 99 -2.01 7.71 3.92
N PHE A 100 -2.07 6.39 3.78
CA PHE A 100 -2.41 5.49 4.90
C PHE A 100 -1.88 4.08 4.67
N VAL A 101 -1.78 3.36 5.79
CA VAL A 101 -1.61 1.90 5.84
C VAL A 101 -2.53 1.36 6.92
N CYS A 102 -3.29 0.32 6.60
CA CYS A 102 -4.22 -0.30 7.53
C CYS A 102 -4.22 -1.83 7.40
N VAL A 103 -4.35 -2.50 8.53
CA VAL A 103 -4.51 -3.96 8.63
C VAL A 103 -5.58 -4.24 9.67
N GLU A 104 -6.46 -5.20 9.38
CA GLU A 104 -7.49 -5.64 10.33
C GLU A 104 -6.90 -6.08 11.67
N ASP A 105 -7.58 -5.73 12.76
CA ASP A 105 -7.10 -5.92 14.14
C ASP A 105 -6.68 -7.35 14.43
N GLY A 106 -7.50 -8.33 14.04
CA GLY A 106 -7.20 -9.75 14.24
C GLY A 106 -6.00 -10.26 13.44
N ARG A 107 -5.47 -9.47 12.50
CA ARG A 107 -4.33 -9.82 11.63
C ARG A 107 -3.09 -8.95 11.88
N ARG A 108 -3.13 -8.10 12.91
CA ARG A 108 -1.95 -7.35 13.39
C ARG A 108 -0.91 -8.30 13.98
N GLY A 109 0.33 -7.83 14.09
CA GLY A 109 1.46 -8.63 14.58
C GLY A 109 2.03 -9.65 13.59
N LEU A 110 1.40 -9.83 12.42
CA LEU A 110 1.85 -10.76 11.38
C LEU A 110 2.82 -10.15 10.36
N GLY A 111 3.30 -8.92 10.56
CA GLY A 111 4.20 -8.24 9.60
C GLY A 111 3.51 -7.73 8.31
N LEU A 112 2.19 -7.87 8.19
CA LEU A 112 1.42 -7.45 7.00
C LEU A 112 1.48 -5.94 6.73
N GLY A 113 1.50 -5.12 7.77
CA GLY A 113 1.67 -3.66 7.65
C GLY A 113 3.05 -3.30 7.10
N THR A 114 4.10 -3.98 7.56
CA THR A 114 5.46 -3.82 7.02
C THR A 114 5.52 -4.20 5.54
N ALA A 115 4.82 -5.25 5.14
CA ALA A 115 4.76 -5.65 3.74
C ALA A 115 4.05 -4.60 2.86
N LEU A 116 2.97 -4.00 3.35
CA LEU A 116 2.28 -2.88 2.68
C LEU A 116 3.17 -1.63 2.55
N VAL A 117 3.95 -1.29 3.58
CA VAL A 117 4.92 -0.20 3.52
C VAL A 117 6.01 -0.48 2.49
N ARG A 118 6.59 -1.69 2.48
CA ARG A 118 7.58 -2.07 1.46
C ARG A 118 7.03 -2.02 0.04
N TRP A 119 5.77 -2.43 -0.14
CA TRP A 119 5.10 -2.27 -1.43
C TRP A 119 5.05 -0.79 -1.85
N SER A 120 4.72 0.10 -0.92
CA SER A 120 4.67 1.54 -1.19
C SER A 120 6.02 2.12 -1.60
N GLU A 121 7.13 1.63 -1.01
CA GLU A 121 8.50 2.02 -1.38
C GLU A 121 8.85 1.57 -2.81
N VAL A 122 8.49 0.33 -3.17
CA VAL A 122 8.71 -0.22 -4.52
C VAL A 122 7.95 0.61 -5.56
N ILE A 123 6.67 0.90 -5.31
CA ILE A 123 5.87 1.76 -6.20
C ILE A 123 6.42 3.18 -6.25
N GLY A 124 6.78 3.74 -5.10
CA GLY A 124 7.47 5.02 -4.96
C GLY A 124 8.64 5.14 -5.93
N ARG A 125 9.53 4.15 -5.89
CA ARG A 125 10.75 4.11 -6.69
C ARG A 125 10.48 3.80 -8.17
N GLU A 126 9.69 2.77 -8.48
CA GLU A 126 9.50 2.29 -9.84
C GLU A 126 8.58 3.18 -10.67
N ARG A 127 7.60 3.85 -10.07
CA ARG A 127 6.61 4.67 -10.77
C ARG A 127 6.87 6.16 -10.68
N PHE A 128 7.39 6.64 -9.55
CA PHE A 128 7.57 8.07 -9.31
C PHE A 128 9.05 8.49 -9.29
N GLY A 129 9.99 7.55 -9.45
CA GLY A 129 11.41 7.86 -9.42
C GLY A 129 11.89 8.41 -8.08
N ALA A 130 11.14 8.14 -7.00
CA ALA A 130 11.51 8.53 -5.65
C ALA A 130 12.81 7.82 -5.25
N ARG A 131 13.78 8.62 -4.75
CA ARG A 131 15.11 8.15 -4.33
C ARG A 131 15.17 8.02 -2.82
#